data_AF-A0A1C7ELG0-F1
#
_entry.id   AF-A0A1C7ELG0-F1
#
_cell.length_a   1.000
_cell.length_b   1.000
_cell.length_c   1.000
_cell.angle_alpha   90.00
_cell.angle_beta   90.00
_cell.angle_gamma   90.00
#
_symmetry.space_group_name_H-M   'P 1'
#
loop_
_entity.id
_entity.type
_entity.pdbx_description
1 polymer ?
#
loop_
_entity_poly.entity_id
_entity_poly.type
_entity_poly.pdbx_seq_one_letter_code
_entity_poly.pdbx_strand_id
1 'polypeptide(L)'
;MDFLYFPDDKSEYIPGIISVVIIFILSVLIVRLLIRASRKQVKSLEDQGYPVVYKDGFEDGKTKDEMIEPQKAADRANEKNMHEKKET
;
A
#
# COMPACT_ATOMS: atom_id res chain seq x y z
N MET A 1 24.99 27.54 -24.92
CA MET A 1 24.88 26.16 -24.41
C MET A 1 25.20 26.24 -22.94
N ASP A 2 24.20 26.05 -22.08
CA ASP A 2 24.44 25.99 -20.64
C ASP A 2 25.08 24.62 -20.35
N PHE A 3 26.41 24.65 -20.21
CA PHE A 3 27.14 23.51 -19.69
C PHE A 3 26.66 23.27 -18.26
N LEU A 4 26.28 22.03 -17.95
CA LEU A 4 26.17 21.58 -16.57
C LEU A 4 27.48 21.96 -15.86
N TYR A 5 27.40 22.91 -14.92
CA TYR A 5 28.54 23.27 -14.09
C TYR A 5 28.76 22.13 -13.11
N PHE A 6 29.73 21.29 -13.45
CA PHE A 6 30.18 20.26 -12.54
C PHE A 6 31.33 20.87 -11.73
N PRO A 7 31.18 21.08 -10.41
CA PRO A 7 32.28 21.51 -9.58
C PRO A 7 33.51 20.61 -9.76
N ASP A 8 34.67 21.25 -9.88
CA ASP A 8 35.96 20.56 -10.01
C ASP A 8 36.27 19.70 -8.77
N ASP A 9 35.73 20.08 -7.61
CA ASP A 9 35.79 19.31 -6.38
C ASP A 9 34.47 18.56 -6.10
N LYS A 10 34.58 17.22 -6.07
CA LYS A 10 33.45 16.31 -5.80
C LYS A 10 32.84 16.51 -4.41
N SER A 11 33.57 17.16 -3.49
CA SER A 11 33.08 17.46 -2.15
C SER A 11 31.82 18.34 -2.15
N GLU A 12 31.63 19.16 -3.19
CA GLU A 12 30.49 20.07 -3.30
C GLU A 12 29.16 19.33 -3.60
N TYR A 13 29.20 18.07 -4.08
CA TYR A 13 28.01 17.23 -4.25
C TYR A 13 27.55 16.52 -2.97
N ILE A 14 28.42 16.40 -1.97
CA ILE A 14 28.14 15.74 -0.70
C ILE A 14 26.84 16.27 -0.05
N PRO A 15 26.60 17.59 0.09
CA PRO A 15 25.35 18.09 0.69
C PRO A 15 24.09 17.67 -0.08
N GLY A 16 24.17 17.55 -1.42
CA GLY A 16 23.06 17.09 -2.24
C GLY A 16 22.73 15.61 -2.01
N ILE A 17 23.76 14.76 -2.00
CA ILE A 17 23.58 13.32 -1.75
C ILE A 17 23.02 13.07 -0.34
N ILE A 18 23.53 13.79 0.68
CA ILE A 18 23.03 13.70 2.06
C ILE A 18 21.54 14.05 2.10
N SER A 19 21.13 15.11 1.42
CA SER A 19 19.72 15.54 1.38
C SER A 19 18.82 14.47 0.77
N VAL A 20 19.24 13.85 -0.34
CA VAL A 20 18.51 12.75 -0.99
C VAL A 20 18.40 11.55 -0.06
N VAL A 21 19.49 11.16 0.60
CA VAL A 21 19.50 10.04 1.54
C VAL A 21 18.55 10.29 2.72
N ILE A 22 18.57 11.49 3.30
CA ILE A 22 17.69 11.85 4.42
C ILE A 22 16.22 11.77 4.01
N ILE A 23 15.84 12.38 2.88
CA ILE A 23 14.47 12.36 2.37
C ILE A 23 14.03 10.93 2.05
N PHE A 24 14.92 10.13 1.47
CA PHE A 24 14.63 8.73 1.16
C PHE A 24 14.34 7.91 2.42
N ILE A 25 15.17 8.04 3.45
CA ILE A 25 14.95 7.37 4.74
C ILE A 25 13.63 7.82 5.36
N LEU A 26 13.37 9.13 5.38
CA LEU A 26 12.10 9.70 5.88
C LEU A 26 10.89 9.14 5.13
N SER A 27 10.94 9.09 3.80
CA SER A 27 9.88 8.54 2.96
C SER A 27 9.56 7.09 3.33
N VAL A 28 10.59 6.24 3.44
CA VAL A 28 10.43 4.84 3.83
C VAL A 28 9.82 4.72 5.23
N LEU A 29 10.26 5.54 6.18
CA LEU A 29 9.71 5.56 7.54
C LEU A 29 8.23 5.98 7.57
N ILE A 30 7.87 7.03 6.84
CA ILE A 30 6.49 7.53 6.74
C ILE A 30 5.58 6.44 6.16
N VAL A 31 5.98 5.81 5.05
CA VAL A 31 5.20 4.73 4.43
C VAL A 31 5.03 3.56 5.39
N ARG A 32 6.10 3.17 6.11
CA ARG A 32 6.02 2.10 7.12
C ARG A 32 5.05 2.45 8.26
N LEU A 33 5.11 3.69 8.75
CA LEU A 33 4.25 4.16 9.83
C LEU A 33 2.79 4.19 9.37
N LEU A 34 2.52 4.68 8.15
CA LEU A 34 1.20 4.75 7.57
C LEU A 34 0.57 3.36 7.41
N ILE A 35 1.31 2.38 6.87
CA ILE A 35 0.83 1.00 6.73
C ILE A 35 0.48 0.41 8.10
N ARG A 36 1.37 0.61 9.09
CA ARG A 36 1.16 0.08 10.44
C ARG A 36 -0.04 0.72 11.14
N ALA A 37 -0.27 2.01 10.93
CA ALA A 37 -1.45 2.72 11.44
C ALA A 37 -2.74 2.27 10.73
N SER A 38 -2.68 2.09 9.41
CA SER A 38 -3.81 1.61 8.60
C SER A 38 -4.26 0.21 9.02
N ARG A 39 -3.33 -0.71 9.28
CA ARG A 39 -3.66 -2.07 9.74
C ARG A 39 -4.45 -2.08 11.05
N LYS A 40 -4.18 -1.15 11.96
CA LYS A 40 -4.95 -1.01 13.21
C LYS A 40 -6.39 -0.55 12.94
N GLN A 41 -6.56 0.43 12.06
CA GLN A 41 -7.88 0.96 11.72
C GLN A 41 -8.75 -0.09 11.05
N VAL A 42 -8.19 -0.82 10.10
CA VAL A 42 -8.91 -1.88 9.40
C VAL A 42 -9.38 -2.97 10.38
N LYS A 43 -8.52 -3.42 11.30
CA LYS A 43 -8.93 -4.42 12.29
C LYS A 43 -10.12 -3.95 13.13
N SER A 44 -10.12 -2.68 13.53
CA SER A 44 -11.25 -2.09 14.26
C SER A 44 -12.52 -1.96 13.43
N LEU A 45 -12.44 -1.90 12.10
CA LEU A 45 -13.61 -1.88 11.20
C LEU A 45 -14.21 -3.29 10.99
N GLU A 46 -13.35 -4.30 10.95
CA GLU A 46 -13.76 -5.71 10.89
C GLU A 46 -14.54 -6.11 12.14
N ASP A 47 -14.07 -5.71 13.33
CA ASP A 47 -14.79 -5.89 14.60
C ASP A 47 -16.17 -5.18 14.61
N GLN A 48 -16.35 -4.13 13.79
CA GLN A 48 -17.63 -3.41 13.65
C GLN A 48 -18.56 -4.02 12.59
N GLY A 49 -18.16 -5.12 11.94
CA GLY A 49 -18.97 -5.85 10.96
C GLY A 49 -18.92 -5.29 9.54
N TYR A 50 -17.97 -4.40 9.23
CA TYR A 50 -17.75 -3.96 7.85
C TYR A 50 -16.86 -4.97 7.11
N PRO A 51 -17.21 -5.39 5.88
CA PRO A 51 -16.35 -6.27 5.09
C PRO A 51 -15.11 -5.50 4.64
N VAL A 52 -13.94 -5.83 5.17
CA VAL A 52 -12.68 -5.17 4.78
C VAL A 52 -11.90 -6.06 3.83
N VAL A 53 -11.80 -5.64 2.56
CA VAL A 53 -11.04 -6.35 1.52
C VAL A 53 -9.58 -5.91 1.62
N TYR A 54 -8.73 -6.76 2.21
CA TYR A 54 -7.28 -6.55 2.17
C TYR A 54 -6.73 -6.96 0.81
N LYS A 55 -6.06 -6.03 0.13
CA LYS A 55 -5.12 -6.34 -0.94
C LYS A 55 -3.74 -6.45 -0.31
N ASP A 56 -3.37 -7.65 0.17
CA ASP A 56 -2.01 -7.90 0.63
C ASP A 56 -1.05 -7.78 -0.57
N GLY A 57 -0.25 -6.72 -0.55
CA GLY A 57 0.63 -6.37 -1.66
C GLY A 57 1.94 -7.14 -1.59
N PHE A 58 1.96 -8.38 -2.10
CA PHE A 58 3.01 -8.94 -2.96
C PHE A 58 2.58 -10.29 -3.57
N GLU A 59 1.44 -10.34 -4.25
CA GLU A 59 1.13 -11.50 -5.11
C GLU A 59 1.27 -11.13 -6.59
N ASP A 60 2.25 -11.80 -7.18
CA ASP A 60 2.57 -11.88 -8.58
C ASP A 60 1.34 -12.39 -9.36
N GLY A 61 0.78 -11.52 -10.21
CA GLY A 61 -0.23 -11.84 -11.21
C GLY A 61 -1.54 -12.49 -10.73
N LYS A 62 -2.64 -11.72 -10.66
CA LYS A 62 -3.92 -12.20 -11.21
C LYS A 62 -4.93 -11.10 -11.55
N THR A 63 -5.42 -11.28 -12.77
CA THR A 63 -6.68 -10.92 -13.44
C THR A 63 -7.33 -9.56 -13.19
N LYS A 64 -7.44 -8.81 -14.30
CA LYS A 64 -8.05 -7.50 -14.41
C LYS A 64 -9.57 -7.45 -14.16
N ASP A 65 -10.23 -8.61 -14.02
CA ASP A 65 -11.69 -8.70 -13.95
C ASP A 65 -12.28 -8.29 -12.59
N GLU A 66 -11.51 -8.28 -11.51
CA GLU A 66 -11.97 -7.77 -10.20
C GLU A 66 -11.83 -6.25 -10.05
N MET A 67 -11.18 -5.59 -11.03
CA MET A 67 -10.96 -4.15 -10.98
C MET A 67 -12.23 -3.31 -11.21
N ILE A 68 -13.33 -3.90 -11.69
CA ILE A 68 -14.46 -3.13 -12.22
C ILE A 68 -15.72 -3.18 -11.33
N GLU A 69 -15.95 -4.23 -10.51
CA GLU A 69 -17.19 -4.30 -9.69
C GLU A 69 -16.99 -4.85 -8.27
N PRO A 70 -16.88 -3.98 -7.25
CA PRO A 70 -16.77 -4.39 -5.84
C PRO A 70 -18.06 -5.04 -5.30
N GLN A 71 -19.23 -4.78 -5.91
CA GLN A 71 -20.50 -5.40 -5.53
C GLN A 71 -20.50 -6.92 -5.77
N LYS A 72 -19.93 -7.38 -6.89
CA LYS A 72 -19.94 -8.79 -7.30
C LYS A 72 -19.05 -9.70 -6.43
N ALA A 73 -18.08 -9.11 -5.74
CA ALA A 73 -17.25 -9.80 -4.75
C ALA A 73 -17.97 -9.88 -3.39
N ALA A 74 -18.65 -8.80 -2.98
CA ALA A 74 -19.47 -8.77 -1.78
C ALA A 74 -20.65 -9.76 -1.87
N ASP A 75 -21.31 -9.84 -3.03
CA ASP A 75 -22.44 -10.76 -3.24
C ASP A 75 -22.00 -12.23 -3.15
N ARG A 76 -20.83 -12.58 -3.72
CA ARG A 76 -20.28 -13.95 -3.66
C ARG A 76 -19.80 -14.35 -2.26
N ALA A 77 -19.25 -13.40 -1.50
CA ALA A 77 -18.91 -13.64 -0.10
C ALA A 77 -20.17 -13.86 0.75
N ASN A 78 -21.22 -13.08 0.51
CA ASN A 78 -22.48 -13.23 1.22
C ASN A 78 -23.17 -14.57 0.90
N GLU A 79 -23.10 -15.02 -0.36
CA GLU A 79 -23.66 -16.32 -0.78
C GLU A 79 -22.94 -17.51 -0.11
N LYS A 80 -21.60 -17.46 -0.01
CA LYS A 80 -20.83 -18.49 0.71
C LYS A 80 -21.18 -18.57 2.20
N ASN A 81 -21.29 -17.42 2.87
CA ASN A 81 -21.68 -17.36 4.27
C ASN A 81 -23.12 -17.86 4.49
N MET A 82 -24.01 -17.72 3.49
CA MET A 82 -25.39 -18.22 3.56
C MET A 82 -25.50 -19.74 3.35
N HIS A 83 -24.56 -20.35 2.62
CA HIS A 83 -24.49 -21.80 2.47
C HIS A 83 -23.93 -22.49 3.72
N GLU A 84 -22.91 -21.92 4.36
CA GLU A 84 -22.34 -22.46 5.60
C GLU A 84 -23.35 -22.48 6.76
N LYS A 85 -24.24 -21.48 6.81
CA LYS A 85 -25.30 -21.38 7.82
C LYS A 85 -26.52 -22.28 7.55
N LYS A 86 -26.59 -22.95 6.40
CA LYS A 86 -27.65 -23.92 6.05
C LYS A 86 -27.25 -25.37 6.28
N GLU A 87 -25.97 -25.64 6.52
CA GLU A 87 -25.45 -26.99 6.81
C GLU A 87 -25.21 -27.22 8.33
N THR A 88 -25.68 -26.30 9.18
CA THR A 88 -25.84 -26.46 10.64
C THR A 88 -27.30 -26.40 11.02
#